data_AF-A0A8S3H4V4-F1
#
_entry.id   AF-A0A8S3H4V4-F1
#
_cell.length_a   1.000
_cell.length_b   1.000
_cell.length_c   1.000
_cell.angle_alpha   90.00
_cell.angle_beta   90.00
_cell.angle_gamma   90.00
#
_symmetry.space_group_name_H-M   'P 1'
#
loop_
_entity.id
_entity.type
_entity.pdbx_description
1 polymer ?
#
loop_
_entity_poly.entity_id
_entity_poly.type
_entity_poly.pdbx_seq_one_letter_code
_entity_poly.pdbx_strand_id
1 'polypeptide(L)'
;MHATKSNITHRYFIERGISEDNARAYAFALAFYTGAYSWEMSMEANVVARRSLKQDELNSEEAKVDSNAAMIMYYLIKGLSHIAFYWGVVVRYVELTDKDLQDYKHGEIVTWLQFSS
;
A
#
# COMPACT_ATOMS: atom_id res chain seq x y z
N MET A 1 21.91 -3.94 1.02
CA MET A 1 20.85 -3.85 2.05
C MET A 1 19.48 -4.29 1.52
N HIS A 2 19.03 -3.85 0.33
CA HIS A 2 17.76 -4.28 -0.27
C HIS A 2 17.66 -5.78 -0.55
N ALA A 3 18.71 -6.40 -1.10
CA ALA A 3 18.73 -7.84 -1.39
C ALA A 3 18.52 -8.69 -0.13
N THR A 4 19.11 -8.28 1.01
CA THR A 4 18.99 -8.99 2.29
C THR A 4 17.56 -8.92 2.84
N LYS A 5 16.93 -7.74 2.82
CA LYS A 5 15.52 -7.58 3.26
C LYS A 5 14.56 -8.36 2.35
N SER A 6 14.76 -8.28 1.03
CA SER A 6 13.96 -9.04 0.06
C SER A 6 14.06 -10.55 0.30
N ASN A 7 15.26 -11.08 0.57
CA ASN A 7 15.46 -12.51 0.86
C ASN A 7 14.78 -12.96 2.16
N ILE A 8 14.76 -12.12 3.19
CA ILE A 8 14.04 -12.40 4.45
C ILE A 8 12.54 -12.47 4.19
N THR A 9 11.98 -11.49 3.47
CA THR A 9 10.56 -11.44 3.12
C THR A 9 10.17 -12.59 2.19
N HIS A 10 11.01 -12.95 1.24
CA HIS A 10 10.81 -14.11 0.37
C HIS A 10 10.69 -15.39 1.18
N ARG A 11 11.67 -15.65 2.06
CA ARG A 11 11.67 -16.83 2.92
C ARG A 11 10.43 -16.90 3.82
N TYR A 12 9.97 -15.76 4.34
CA TYR A 12 8.75 -15.67 5.14
C TYR A 12 7.52 -16.23 4.41
N PHE A 13 7.37 -15.97 3.11
CA PHE A 13 6.24 -16.46 2.30
C PHE A 13 6.40 -17.94 1.90
N ILE A 14 7.62 -18.36 1.56
CA ILE A 14 7.91 -19.78 1.25
C ILE A 14 7.59 -20.69 2.44
N GLU A 15 8.00 -20.29 3.65
CA GLU A 15 7.70 -21.03 4.89
C GLU A 15 6.19 -21.17 5.17
N ARG A 16 5.36 -20.36 4.51
CA ARG A 16 3.89 -20.39 4.59
C ARG A 16 3.22 -21.11 3.43
N GLY A 17 3.99 -21.82 2.60
CA GLY A 17 3.47 -22.61 1.49
C GLY A 17 3.06 -21.79 0.27
N ILE A 18 3.48 -20.53 0.17
CA ILE A 18 3.31 -19.74 -1.06
C ILE A 18 4.29 -20.25 -2.12
N SER A 19 3.83 -20.35 -3.37
CA SER A 19 4.69 -20.76 -4.49
C SER A 19 5.85 -19.79 -4.70
N GLU A 20 6.98 -20.29 -5.20
CA GLU A 20 8.21 -19.51 -5.41
C GLU A 20 7.96 -18.20 -6.18
N ASP A 21 7.25 -18.28 -7.31
CA ASP A 21 6.98 -17.12 -8.16
C ASP A 21 6.16 -16.05 -7.42
N ASN A 22 5.13 -16.47 -6.68
CA ASN A 22 4.30 -15.56 -5.89
C ASN A 22 5.08 -14.98 -4.71
N ALA A 23 5.84 -15.80 -4.00
CA ALA A 23 6.66 -15.37 -2.87
C ALA A 23 7.69 -14.30 -3.30
N ARG A 24 8.32 -14.49 -4.46
CA ARG A 24 9.25 -13.49 -5.04
C ARG A 24 8.52 -12.21 -5.42
N ALA A 25 7.36 -12.32 -6.09
CA ALA A 25 6.58 -11.16 -6.49
C ALA A 25 6.10 -10.34 -5.28
N TYR A 26 5.63 -11.00 -4.22
CA TYR A 26 5.20 -10.35 -2.97
C TYR A 26 6.38 -9.69 -2.25
N ALA A 27 7.51 -10.39 -2.12
CA ALA A 27 8.71 -9.84 -1.51
C ALA A 27 9.25 -8.63 -2.28
N PHE A 28 9.23 -8.70 -3.60
CA PHE A 28 9.59 -7.58 -4.48
C PHE A 28 8.64 -6.40 -4.30
N ALA A 29 7.32 -6.62 -4.33
CA ALA A 29 6.34 -5.55 -4.18
C ALA A 29 6.46 -4.84 -2.81
N LEU A 30 6.66 -5.59 -1.73
CA LEU A 30 6.92 -5.02 -0.40
C LEU A 30 8.23 -4.23 -0.34
N ALA A 31 9.30 -4.76 -0.93
CA ALA A 31 10.59 -4.07 -1.00
C ALA A 31 10.53 -2.81 -1.87
N PHE A 32 9.73 -2.83 -2.92
CA PHE A 32 9.49 -1.70 -3.81
C PHE A 32 8.72 -0.60 -3.07
N TYR A 33 7.62 -0.96 -2.41
CA TYR A 33 6.82 -0.03 -1.60
C TYR A 33 7.62 0.61 -0.46
N THR A 34 8.36 -0.20 0.31
CA THR A 34 9.16 0.29 1.46
C THR A 34 10.47 1.00 1.06
N GLY A 35 10.78 1.03 -0.24
CA GLY A 35 11.92 1.74 -0.80
C GLY A 35 11.56 3.18 -1.18
N ALA A 36 12.03 3.60 -2.35
CA ALA A 36 11.83 4.96 -2.84
C ALA A 36 10.40 5.23 -3.38
N TYR A 37 9.60 4.18 -3.57
CA TYR A 37 8.35 4.26 -4.37
C TYR A 37 7.06 4.23 -3.54
N SER A 38 7.16 4.46 -2.22
CA SER A 38 5.98 4.48 -1.33
C SER A 38 4.97 5.56 -1.75
N TRP A 39 5.46 6.73 -2.16
CA TRP A 39 4.64 7.86 -2.58
C TRP A 39 3.86 7.55 -3.86
N GLU A 40 4.54 7.04 -4.88
CA GLU A 40 3.95 6.68 -6.17
C GLU A 40 2.87 5.61 -6.00
N MET A 41 3.13 4.60 -5.16
CA MET A 41 2.15 3.56 -4.86
C MET A 41 0.94 4.08 -4.07
N SER A 42 1.16 4.95 -3.08
CA SER A 42 0.07 5.58 -2.33
C SER A 42 -0.77 6.51 -3.20
N MET A 43 -0.13 7.27 -4.11
CA MET A 43 -0.80 8.14 -5.07
C MET A 43 -1.67 7.35 -6.04
N GLU A 44 -1.14 6.27 -6.61
CA GLU A 44 -1.88 5.39 -7.52
C GLU A 44 -3.04 4.67 -6.82
N ALA A 45 -2.84 4.19 -5.59
CA ALA A 45 -3.91 3.61 -4.78
C ALA A 45 -5.04 4.62 -4.53
N ASN A 46 -4.68 5.88 -4.26
CA ASN A 46 -5.63 6.97 -4.06
C ASN A 46 -6.46 7.27 -5.33
N VAL A 47 -5.81 7.31 -6.50
CA VAL A 47 -6.46 7.48 -7.80
C VAL A 47 -7.47 6.35 -8.05
N VAL A 48 -7.07 5.09 -7.84
CA VAL A 48 -7.95 3.93 -8.02
C VAL A 48 -9.14 3.98 -7.06
N ALA A 49 -8.90 4.26 -5.78
CA ALA A 49 -9.95 4.30 -4.76
C ALA A 49 -10.97 5.42 -5.04
N ARG A 50 -10.53 6.62 -5.41
CA ARG A 50 -11.42 7.74 -5.73
C ARG A 50 -12.27 7.48 -6.98
N ARG A 51 -11.71 6.81 -8.00
CA ARG A 51 -12.48 6.34 -9.17
C ARG A 51 -13.58 5.36 -8.77
N SER A 52 -13.29 4.42 -7.88
CA SER A 52 -14.29 3.45 -7.39
C SER A 52 -15.42 4.10 -6.59
N LEU A 53 -15.15 5.22 -5.92
CA LEU A 53 -16.15 5.98 -5.14
C LEU A 53 -16.99 6.95 -5.98
N LYS A 54 -16.78 7.05 -7.31
CA LYS A 54 -17.47 7.99 -8.21
C LYS A 54 -17.49 9.44 -7.68
N GLN A 55 -16.37 9.90 -7.12
CA GLN A 55 -16.20 11.34 -6.86
C GLN A 55 -15.96 12.04 -8.21
N ASP A 56 -17.03 12.59 -8.78
CA ASP A 56 -17.17 13.15 -10.15
C ASP A 56 -16.28 14.37 -10.48
N GLU A 57 -15.40 14.82 -9.59
CA GLU A 57 -14.62 16.07 -9.78
C GLU A 57 -13.16 15.89 -10.20
N LEU A 58 -12.69 14.65 -10.38
CA LEU A 58 -11.38 14.43 -10.97
C LEU A 58 -11.53 14.37 -12.49
N ASN A 59 -10.83 15.26 -13.19
CA ASN A 59 -10.49 15.12 -14.61
C ASN A 59 -9.85 13.74 -14.81
N SER A 60 -10.68 12.73 -15.10
CA SER A 60 -10.28 11.33 -15.16
C SER A 60 -9.23 11.05 -16.25
N GLU A 61 -9.02 12.02 -17.14
CA GLU A 61 -8.04 12.01 -18.22
C GLU A 61 -6.60 12.31 -17.78
N GLU A 62 -6.36 12.92 -16.60
CA GLU A 62 -5.00 13.35 -16.21
C GLU A 62 -4.20 12.28 -15.44
N ALA A 63 -4.86 11.31 -14.80
CA ALA A 63 -4.18 10.24 -14.07
C ALA A 63 -4.18 8.93 -14.88
N LYS A 64 -3.26 8.79 -15.82
CA LYS A 64 -2.97 7.46 -16.41
C LYS A 64 -2.34 6.61 -15.32
N VAL A 65 -3.09 5.63 -14.81
CA VAL A 65 -2.55 4.58 -13.94
C VAL A 65 -1.49 3.84 -14.75
N ASP A 66 -0.24 3.91 -14.32
CA ASP A 66 0.81 3.11 -14.97
C ASP A 66 0.46 1.62 -14.78
N SER A 67 0.40 0.86 -15.87
CA SER A 67 0.06 -0.57 -15.82
C SER A 67 1.03 -1.35 -14.93
N ASN A 68 2.27 -0.88 -14.81
CA ASN A 68 3.26 -1.46 -13.91
C ASN A 68 2.91 -1.18 -12.44
N ALA A 69 2.42 0.01 -12.12
CA ALA A 69 2.01 0.38 -10.76
C ALA A 69 0.82 -0.45 -10.29
N ALA A 70 -0.18 -0.67 -11.15
CA ALA A 70 -1.33 -1.52 -10.86
C ALA A 70 -0.92 -2.96 -10.53
N MET A 71 0.04 -3.51 -11.27
CA MET A 71 0.56 -4.85 -11.04
C MET A 71 1.35 -4.94 -9.72
N ILE A 72 2.17 -3.94 -9.40
CA ILE A 72 2.89 -3.87 -8.12
C ILE A 72 1.89 -3.78 -6.95
N MET A 73 0.86 -2.94 -7.06
CA MET A 73 -0.21 -2.84 -6.07
C MET A 73 -0.94 -4.17 -5.87
N TYR A 74 -1.26 -4.89 -6.95
CA TYR A 74 -1.87 -6.21 -6.86
C TYR A 74 -1.02 -7.17 -6.02
N TYR A 75 0.27 -7.27 -6.31
CA TYR A 75 1.19 -8.15 -5.57
C TYR A 75 1.43 -7.66 -4.14
N LEU A 76 1.42 -6.35 -3.89
CA LEU A 76 1.53 -5.78 -2.56
C LEU A 76 0.32 -6.18 -1.69
N ILE A 77 -0.91 -5.98 -2.19
CA ILE A 77 -2.15 -6.35 -1.47
C ILE A 77 -2.19 -7.85 -1.21
N LYS A 78 -1.89 -8.67 -2.22
CA LYS A 78 -1.80 -10.12 -2.06
C LYS A 78 -0.76 -10.52 -1.02
N GLY A 79 0.44 -9.93 -1.06
CA GLY A 79 1.50 -10.17 -0.08
C GLY A 79 1.05 -9.82 1.34
N LEU A 80 0.46 -8.64 1.55
CA LEU A 80 -0.06 -8.20 2.85
C LEU A 80 -1.15 -9.14 3.40
N SER A 81 -1.98 -9.74 2.54
CA SER A 81 -3.02 -10.70 2.96
C SER A 81 -2.47 -12.01 3.55
N HIS A 82 -1.19 -12.30 3.34
CA HIS A 82 -0.48 -13.45 3.92
C HIS A 82 0.37 -13.08 5.14
N ILE A 83 0.44 -11.80 5.51
CA ILE A 83 1.14 -11.36 6.73
C ILE A 83 0.21 -11.52 7.93
N ALA A 84 0.72 -12.09 9.02
CA ALA A 84 -0.05 -12.21 10.25
C ALA A 84 -0.42 -10.83 10.79
N PHE A 85 -1.68 -10.69 11.23
CA PHE A 85 -2.16 -9.44 11.79
C PHE A 85 -1.39 -9.08 13.07
N TYR A 86 -1.02 -7.81 13.21
CA TYR A 86 -0.40 -7.28 14.42
C TYR A 86 -1.42 -6.48 15.25
N TRP A 87 -1.73 -6.97 16.46
CA TRP A 87 -2.55 -6.25 17.44
C TRP A 87 -1.65 -5.47 18.40
N GLY A 88 -1.55 -4.16 18.21
CA GLY A 88 -0.74 -3.30 19.07
C GLY A 88 -0.79 -1.85 18.65
N VAL A 89 0.11 -1.05 19.21
CA VAL A 89 0.24 0.36 18.88
C VAL A 89 1.34 0.54 17.83
N VAL A 90 1.04 1.33 16.81
CA VAL A 90 1.98 1.82 15.80
C VAL A 90 1.91 3.34 15.77
N VAL A 91 3.02 3.99 15.41
CA VAL A 91 3.12 5.45 15.32
C VAL A 91 3.42 5.82 13.88
N ARG A 92 2.62 6.74 13.34
CA ARG A 92 2.82 7.34 12.02
C ARG A 92 2.89 8.85 12.17
N TYR A 93 3.88 9.46 11.53
CA TYR A 93 4.01 10.91 11.45
C TYR A 93 3.53 11.37 10.06
N VAL A 94 2.64 12.35 10.05
CA VAL A 94 2.08 12.95 8.84
C VAL A 94 1.99 14.46 9.02
N GLU A 95 2.17 15.19 7.92
CA GLU A 95 1.84 16.61 7.85
C GLU A 95 0.37 16.72 7.45
N LEU A 96 -0.44 17.32 8.32
CA LEU A 96 -1.87 17.55 8.09
C LEU A 96 -2.15 19.04 8.15
N THR A 97 -3.06 19.50 7.31
CA THR A 97 -3.58 20.87 7.38
C THR A 97 -4.68 20.97 8.44
N ASP A 98 -5.00 22.19 8.87
CA ASP A 98 -6.13 22.43 9.79
C ASP A 98 -7.46 21.89 9.25
N LYS A 99 -7.62 21.82 7.93
CA LYS A 99 -8.80 21.23 7.29
C LYS A 99 -8.82 19.71 7.44
N ASP A 100 -7.68 19.04 7.22
CA ASP A 100 -7.59 17.58 7.34
C ASP A 100 -7.84 17.11 8.80
N LEU A 101 -7.44 17.92 9.79
CA LEU A 101 -7.68 17.63 11.20
C LEU A 101 -9.17 17.61 11.58
N GLN A 102 -10.04 18.27 10.82
CA GLN A 102 -11.49 18.29 11.07
C GLN A 102 -12.15 16.94 10.84
N ASP A 103 -11.51 16.05 10.06
CA ASP A 103 -11.99 14.70 9.80
C ASP A 103 -11.71 13.73 10.95
N TYR A 104 -10.91 14.13 11.95
CA TYR A 104 -10.55 13.29 13.10
C TYR A 104 -11.42 13.62 14.31
N LYS A 105 -12.55 12.93 14.43
CA LYS A 105 -13.46 13.09 15.57
C LYS A 105 -13.46 11.88 16.48
N HIS A 106 -13.61 12.13 17.77
CA HIS A 106 -13.69 11.07 18.76
C HIS A 106 -14.89 10.16 18.50
N GLY A 107 -14.66 8.84 18.43
CA GLY A 107 -15.69 7.84 18.17
C GLY A 107 -15.96 7.55 16.69
N GLU A 108 -15.31 8.25 15.75
CA GLU A 108 -15.44 7.99 14.31
C GLU A 108 -14.34 7.03 13.81
N ILE A 109 -14.67 6.25 12.77
CA ILE A 109 -13.70 5.41 12.06
C ILE A 109 -13.12 6.20 10.90
N VAL A 110 -11.82 6.47 10.98
CA VAL A 110 -11.06 7.09 9.88
C VAL A 110 -10.52 5.99 8.96
N THR A 111 -10.88 6.07 7.68
CA THR A 111 -10.38 5.14 6.65
C THR A 111 -9.43 5.86 5.71
N TRP A 112 -8.20 5.37 5.63
CA TRP A 112 -7.22 5.85 4.66
C TRP A 112 -7.40 5.08 3.34
N LEU A 113 -7.67 5.80 2.26
CA LEU A 113 -7.80 5.21 0.91
C LEU A 113 -6.44 4.82 0.30
N GLN A 114 -5.36 5.31 0.88
CA GLN A 114 -3.98 4.99 0.51
C GLN A 114 -3.35 4.03 1.53
N PHE A 115 -2.28 3.36 1.15
CA PHE A 115 -1.47 2.60 2.10
C PHE A 115 -0.93 3.52 3.20
N SER A 116 -1.03 3.06 4.45
CA SER A 116 -0.57 3.77 5.63
C SER A 116 0.74 3.17 6.13
N SER A 117 1.87 3.70 5.65
CA SER A 117 3.22 3.35 6.11
C SER A 117 3.45 3.62 7.58
#